data_AF-A0A2T2NV95-F1
#
_entry.id   AF-A0A2T2NV95-F1
#
_cell.length_a   1.000
_cell.length_b   1.000
_cell.length_c   1.000
_cell.angle_alpha   90.00
_cell.angle_beta   90.00
_cell.angle_gamma   90.00
#
_symmetry.space_group_name_H-M   'P 1'
#
loop_
_entity.id
_entity.type
_entity.pdbx_description
1 polymer ?
#
loop_
_entity_poly.entity_id
_entity_poly.type
_entity_poly.pdbx_seq_one_letter_code
_entity_poly.pdbx_strand_id
1 'polypeptide(L)'
;MPFEVARSYSSAHLIPSTADLALAPPESYFYVQDFLIISCGVLYAICYVSYICRTWSDRYLAGTVYFLSLTMSWELYYAFVTTTTPFERVCFLMWFLVDTMFAGVALFRAEQYRGRKGEVARNLALGVAAGVAAYAKMGGLWPDEREQVTAYWTGLVLQFPIGWGTLGLLMRGETRGQSLEIWLTKYLGCWTAYGVFGWRYVNVPQNWAYVGSWLSLGIIALTMLPETIYPFVYIRMRRRHDKVEYDNDKR
;
A
#
# COMPACT_ATOMS: atom_id res chain seq x y z
N MET A 1 34.92 -10.95 -16.86
CA MET A 1 35.24 -9.57 -17.29
C MET A 1 34.73 -8.57 -16.25
N PRO A 2 35.34 -7.38 -16.09
CA PRO A 2 34.75 -6.32 -15.26
C PRO A 2 33.31 -6.05 -15.71
N PHE A 3 32.40 -5.91 -14.75
CA PHE A 3 30.97 -5.65 -14.99
C PHE A 3 30.19 -6.77 -15.72
N GLU A 4 30.72 -7.99 -15.82
CA GLU A 4 30.02 -9.12 -16.44
C GLU A 4 28.68 -9.42 -15.77
N VAL A 5 28.65 -9.41 -14.43
CA VAL A 5 27.41 -9.55 -13.65
C VAL A 5 26.47 -8.37 -13.91
N ALA A 6 26.95 -7.13 -13.95
CA ALA A 6 26.09 -5.98 -14.24
C ALA A 6 25.47 -6.07 -15.65
N ARG A 7 26.24 -6.54 -16.64
CA ARG A 7 25.74 -6.75 -18.01
C ARG A 7 24.78 -7.93 -18.12
N SER A 8 24.90 -8.96 -17.29
CA SER A 8 23.92 -10.06 -17.28
C SER A 8 22.56 -9.63 -16.73
N TYR A 9 22.50 -8.52 -16.00
CA TYR A 9 21.27 -7.97 -15.41
C TYR A 9 20.80 -6.64 -16.03
N SER A 10 21.55 -6.04 -16.97
CA SER A 10 21.17 -4.75 -17.58
C SER A 10 19.86 -4.79 -18.38
N SER A 11 19.37 -5.99 -18.73
CA SER A 11 18.07 -6.18 -19.40
C SER A 11 16.97 -6.68 -18.47
N ALA A 12 17.23 -6.81 -17.17
CA ALA A 12 16.28 -7.37 -16.19
C ALA A 12 15.53 -6.24 -15.46
N HIS A 13 14.45 -5.75 -16.08
CA HIS A 13 13.57 -4.73 -15.51
C HIS A 13 12.33 -5.34 -14.86
N LEU A 14 11.76 -4.67 -13.86
CA LEU A 14 10.61 -5.15 -13.12
C LEU A 14 9.31 -4.92 -13.91
N ILE A 15 8.60 -6.00 -14.22
CA ILE A 15 7.26 -5.99 -14.83
C ILE A 15 7.16 -5.04 -16.06
N PRO A 16 8.02 -5.20 -17.09
CA PRO A 16 7.83 -4.48 -18.33
C PRO A 16 6.54 -4.97 -19.01
N SER A 17 5.70 -4.04 -19.50
CA SER A 17 4.58 -4.40 -20.37
C SER A 17 5.10 -4.70 -21.77
N THR A 18 4.59 -5.75 -22.40
CA THR A 18 4.93 -6.09 -23.79
C THR A 18 4.53 -4.97 -24.76
N ALA A 19 3.45 -4.25 -24.48
CA ALA A 19 3.02 -3.10 -25.28
C ALA A 19 4.02 -1.93 -25.19
N ASP A 20 4.64 -1.73 -24.02
CA ASP A 20 5.70 -0.72 -23.87
C ASP A 20 7.00 -1.18 -24.55
N LEU A 21 7.36 -2.47 -24.40
CA LEU A 21 8.55 -3.05 -25.03
C LEU A 21 8.50 -2.98 -26.57
N ALA A 22 7.31 -3.12 -27.16
CA ALA A 22 7.11 -3.03 -28.61
C ALA A 22 7.51 -1.67 -29.20
N LEU A 23 7.57 -0.62 -28.38
CA LEU A 23 7.98 0.73 -28.79
C LEU A 23 9.50 0.96 -28.68
N ALA A 24 10.26 -0.04 -28.24
CA ALA A 24 11.71 0.04 -28.01
C ALA A 24 12.13 1.30 -27.22
N PRO A 25 11.55 1.54 -26.02
CA PRO A 25 11.87 2.72 -25.22
C PRO A 25 13.33 2.71 -24.76
N PRO A 26 13.91 3.89 -24.48
CA PRO A 26 15.26 3.96 -23.90
C PRO A 26 15.29 3.29 -22.53
N GLU A 27 16.41 2.66 -22.17
CA GLU A 27 16.60 1.93 -20.91
C GLU A 27 16.30 2.78 -19.66
N SER A 28 16.53 4.11 -19.75
CA SER A 28 16.17 5.07 -18.70
C SER A 28 14.70 5.06 -18.32
N TYR A 29 13.80 4.72 -19.26
CA TYR A 29 12.37 4.56 -18.99
C TYR A 29 12.12 3.50 -17.91
N PHE A 30 12.80 2.36 -18.04
CA PHE A 30 12.67 1.24 -17.12
C PHE A 30 13.38 1.49 -15.81
N TYR A 31 14.54 2.16 -15.80
CA TYR A 31 15.22 2.52 -14.55
C TYR A 31 14.37 3.41 -13.65
N VAL A 32 13.66 4.39 -14.22
CA VAL A 32 12.76 5.25 -13.44
C VAL A 32 11.56 4.45 -12.92
N GLN A 33 10.99 3.56 -13.75
CA GLN A 33 9.92 2.65 -13.32
C GLN A 33 10.36 1.75 -12.16
N ASP A 34 11.50 1.08 -12.30
CA ASP A 34 12.07 0.17 -11.29
C ASP A 34 12.33 0.93 -9.99
N PHE A 35 12.92 2.13 -10.08
CA PHE A 35 13.15 2.98 -8.92
C PHE A 35 11.85 3.32 -8.18
N LEU A 36 10.80 3.71 -8.90
CA LEU A 36 9.52 4.10 -8.31
C LEU A 36 8.81 2.91 -7.64
N ILE A 37 8.78 1.74 -8.29
CA ILE A 37 8.12 0.56 -7.72
C ILE A 37 8.90 -0.02 -6.54
N ILE A 38 10.24 -0.05 -6.61
CA ILE A 38 11.08 -0.49 -5.49
C ILE A 38 10.91 0.46 -4.30
N SER A 39 10.95 1.77 -4.56
CA SER A 39 10.76 2.79 -3.52
C SER A 39 9.39 2.67 -2.87
N CYS A 40 8.33 2.47 -3.67
CA CYS A 40 6.98 2.16 -3.18
C CYS A 40 7.01 0.98 -2.20
N GLY A 41 7.64 -0.12 -2.61
CA GLY A 41 7.70 -1.31 -1.77
C GLY A 41 8.47 -1.15 -0.47
N VAL A 42 9.61 -0.47 -0.52
CA VAL A 42 10.41 -0.19 0.67
C VAL A 42 9.66 0.74 1.61
N LEU A 43 9.03 1.80 1.10
CA LEU A 43 8.29 2.78 1.89
C LEU A 43 7.08 2.15 2.60
N TYR A 44 6.29 1.32 1.89
CA TYR A 44 5.18 0.60 2.52
C TYR A 44 5.66 -0.44 3.53
N ALA A 45 6.76 -1.16 3.26
CA ALA A 45 7.33 -2.08 4.22
C ALA A 45 7.77 -1.36 5.51
N ILE A 46 8.42 -0.20 5.40
CA ILE A 46 8.79 0.62 6.57
C ILE A 46 7.55 1.11 7.32
N CYS A 47 6.50 1.53 6.60
CA CYS A 47 5.23 1.93 7.19
C CYS A 47 4.62 0.80 8.04
N TYR A 48 4.53 -0.41 7.48
CA TYR A 48 3.95 -1.54 8.21
C TYR A 48 4.84 -2.06 9.35
N VAL A 49 6.16 -2.07 9.19
CA VAL A 49 7.07 -2.34 10.32
C VAL A 49 6.85 -1.34 11.44
N SER A 50 6.65 -0.07 11.11
CA SER A 50 6.32 0.96 12.09
C SER A 50 4.95 0.73 12.74
N TYR A 51 3.94 0.28 11.98
CA TYR A 51 2.65 -0.17 12.55
C TYR A 51 2.79 -1.34 13.51
N ILE A 52 3.63 -2.33 13.18
CA ILE A 52 3.95 -3.48 14.04
C ILE A 52 4.56 -2.98 15.36
N CYS A 53 5.62 -2.18 15.29
CA CYS A 53 6.31 -1.66 16.46
C CYS A 53 5.39 -0.83 17.35
N ARG A 54 4.60 0.08 16.77
CA ARG A 54 3.65 0.93 17.51
C ARG A 54 2.53 0.11 18.13
N THR A 55 1.96 -0.84 17.40
CA THR A 55 0.89 -1.71 17.94
C THR A 55 1.40 -2.59 19.07
N TRP A 56 2.65 -3.07 18.97
CA TRP A 56 3.30 -3.84 20.02
C TRP A 56 3.53 -3.03 21.30
N SER A 57 4.07 -1.81 21.14
CA SER A 57 4.40 -0.86 22.22
C SER A 57 3.14 -0.34 22.91
N ASP A 58 2.26 0.28 22.12
CA ASP A 58 1.12 1.05 22.65
C ASP A 58 -0.04 0.13 23.06
N ARG A 59 0.04 -1.16 22.73
CA ARG A 59 -1.07 -2.13 22.84
C ARG A 59 -2.37 -1.66 22.20
N TYR A 60 -2.24 -0.75 21.25
CA TYR A 60 -3.32 -0.08 20.55
C TYR A 60 -3.11 -0.23 19.05
N LEU A 61 -4.19 -0.52 18.33
CA LEU A 61 -4.12 -0.71 16.89
C LEU A 61 -3.67 0.57 16.15
N ALA A 62 -2.56 0.46 15.41
CA ALA A 62 -2.01 1.56 14.62
C ALA A 62 -2.66 1.74 13.23
N GLY A 63 -3.49 0.80 12.79
CA GLY A 63 -4.14 0.80 11.47
C GLY A 63 -5.51 0.11 11.49
N THR A 64 -5.99 -0.37 10.35
CA THR A 64 -7.32 -1.01 10.23
C THR A 64 -7.22 -2.43 9.68
N VAL A 65 -7.30 -3.46 10.55
CA VAL A 65 -7.15 -4.88 10.14
C VAL A 65 -8.26 -5.37 9.20
N TYR A 66 -9.46 -4.78 9.26
CA TYR A 66 -10.53 -5.19 8.34
C TYR A 66 -10.23 -4.79 6.89
N PHE A 67 -9.67 -3.59 6.66
CA PHE A 67 -9.25 -3.16 5.32
C PHE A 67 -7.96 -3.85 4.86
N LEU A 68 -7.13 -4.33 5.81
CA LEU A 68 -5.97 -5.14 5.53
C LEU A 68 -6.31 -6.42 4.76
N SER A 69 -7.47 -7.04 5.03
CA SER A 69 -7.91 -8.26 4.34
C SER A 69 -7.91 -8.13 2.81
N LEU A 70 -8.36 -6.99 2.28
CA LEU A 70 -8.40 -6.73 0.85
C LEU A 70 -7.01 -6.42 0.29
N THR A 71 -6.15 -5.75 1.08
CA THR A 71 -4.75 -5.48 0.71
C THR A 71 -3.97 -6.78 0.61
N MET A 72 -4.05 -7.62 1.64
CA MET A 72 -3.47 -8.97 1.66
C MET A 72 -3.97 -9.83 0.50
N SER A 73 -5.25 -9.74 0.15
CA SER A 73 -5.81 -10.44 -1.01
C SER A 73 -5.17 -9.98 -2.31
N TRP A 74 -5.01 -8.67 -2.47
CA TRP A 74 -4.44 -8.04 -3.66
C TRP A 74 -2.98 -8.46 -3.84
N GLU A 75 -2.19 -8.37 -2.77
CA GLU A 75 -0.78 -8.75 -2.78
C GLU A 75 -0.61 -10.24 -3.07
N LEU A 76 -1.42 -11.09 -2.43
CA LEU A 76 -1.35 -12.53 -2.66
C LEU A 76 -1.74 -12.89 -4.10
N TYR A 77 -2.83 -12.35 -4.61
CA TYR A 77 -3.32 -12.67 -5.96
C TYR A 77 -2.38 -12.16 -7.04
N TYR A 78 -2.05 -10.86 -7.02
CA TYR A 78 -1.22 -10.25 -8.06
C TYR A 78 0.25 -10.66 -7.97
N ALA A 79 0.73 -11.17 -6.82
CA ALA A 79 2.02 -11.85 -6.76
C ALA A 79 2.13 -13.01 -7.75
N PHE A 80 1.05 -13.77 -8.00
CA PHE A 80 1.09 -14.91 -8.92
C PHE A 80 0.67 -14.57 -10.34
N VAL A 81 -0.24 -13.61 -10.49
CA VAL A 81 -0.81 -13.25 -11.80
C VAL A 81 0.02 -12.19 -12.52
N THR A 82 0.50 -11.18 -11.79
CA THR A 82 1.20 -10.05 -12.39
C THR A 82 2.69 -10.28 -12.52
N THR A 83 3.34 -11.11 -11.68
CA THR A 83 4.80 -11.28 -11.74
C THR A 83 5.25 -12.33 -12.76
N THR A 84 6.42 -12.13 -13.38
CA THR A 84 7.02 -13.07 -14.33
C THR A 84 8.15 -13.85 -13.70
N THR A 85 8.98 -13.19 -12.90
CA THR A 85 10.17 -13.84 -12.31
C THR A 85 9.91 -14.33 -10.89
N PRO A 86 10.59 -15.40 -10.44
CA PRO A 86 10.54 -15.81 -9.04
C PRO A 86 10.96 -14.69 -8.08
N PHE A 87 11.88 -13.83 -8.51
CA PHE A 87 12.33 -12.69 -7.72
C PHE A 87 11.21 -11.66 -7.51
N GLU A 88 10.54 -11.22 -8.58
CA GLU A 88 9.38 -10.33 -8.50
C GLU A 88 8.29 -10.91 -7.58
N ARG A 89 8.02 -12.22 -7.70
CA ARG A 89 7.05 -12.92 -6.86
C ARG A 89 7.43 -12.88 -5.40
N VAL A 90 8.69 -13.15 -5.06
CA VAL A 90 9.18 -13.06 -3.68
C VAL A 90 9.04 -11.63 -3.16
N CYS A 91 9.39 -10.62 -3.94
CA CYS A 91 9.23 -9.22 -3.55
C CYS A 91 7.78 -8.85 -3.24
N PHE A 92 6.81 -9.26 -4.06
CA PHE A 92 5.39 -9.04 -3.78
C PHE A 92 4.92 -9.81 -2.53
N LEU A 93 5.32 -11.07 -2.38
CA LEU A 93 4.99 -11.88 -1.21
C LEU A 93 5.61 -11.35 0.09
N MET A 94 6.69 -10.57 0.01
CA MET A 94 7.25 -9.89 1.18
C MET A 94 6.30 -8.83 1.75
N TRP A 95 5.51 -8.12 0.92
CA TRP A 95 4.47 -7.24 1.43
C TRP A 95 3.40 -8.03 2.18
N PHE A 96 2.93 -9.12 1.58
CA PHE A 96 1.95 -10.01 2.19
C PHE A 96 2.43 -10.58 3.53
N LEU A 97 3.73 -10.92 3.60
CA LEU A 97 4.35 -11.39 4.84
C LEU A 97 4.33 -10.32 5.93
N VAL A 98 4.68 -9.09 5.59
CA VAL A 98 4.67 -7.96 6.54
C VAL A 98 3.25 -7.63 7.01
N ASP A 99 2.26 -7.69 6.11
CA ASP A 99 0.84 -7.55 6.45
C ASP A 99 0.38 -8.66 7.40
N THR A 100 0.79 -9.90 7.14
CA THR A 100 0.51 -11.05 8.01
C THR A 100 1.12 -10.86 9.40
N MET A 101 2.37 -10.36 9.48
CA MET A 101 3.01 -10.04 10.76
C MET A 101 2.26 -8.96 11.52
N PHE A 102 1.82 -7.89 10.83
CA PHE A 102 1.01 -6.84 11.42
C PHE A 102 -0.33 -7.37 11.94
N ALA A 103 -1.05 -8.16 11.15
CA ALA A 103 -2.29 -8.80 11.58
C ALA A 103 -2.08 -9.69 12.81
N GLY A 104 -1.02 -10.49 12.82
CA GLY A 104 -0.66 -11.34 13.96
C GLY A 104 -0.38 -10.54 15.23
N VAL A 105 0.42 -9.47 15.14
CA VAL A 105 0.70 -8.58 16.27
C VAL A 105 -0.55 -7.86 16.75
N ALA A 106 -1.39 -7.38 15.83
CA ALA A 106 -2.66 -6.76 16.17
C ALA A 106 -3.58 -7.71 16.95
N LEU A 107 -3.77 -8.95 16.46
CA LEU A 107 -4.58 -9.97 17.15
C LEU A 107 -3.98 -10.35 18.51
N PHE A 108 -2.66 -10.37 18.64
CA PHE A 108 -2.01 -10.76 19.89
C PHE A 108 -2.02 -9.64 20.93
N ARG A 109 -1.69 -8.41 20.54
CA ARG A 109 -1.37 -7.28 21.44
C ARG A 109 -2.44 -6.20 21.55
N ALA A 110 -3.25 -5.98 20.52
CA ALA A 110 -4.19 -4.86 20.54
C ALA A 110 -5.32 -5.13 21.55
N GLU A 111 -5.49 -4.22 22.50
CA GLU A 111 -6.53 -4.33 23.53
C GLU A 111 -7.93 -4.32 22.92
N GLN A 112 -8.11 -3.65 21.78
CA GLN A 112 -9.40 -3.59 21.06
C GLN A 112 -9.92 -4.95 20.61
N TYR A 113 -9.04 -5.95 20.47
CA TYR A 113 -9.41 -7.31 20.05
C TYR A 113 -9.46 -8.31 21.19
N ARG A 114 -9.25 -7.87 22.44
CA ARG A 114 -9.37 -8.73 23.61
C ARG A 114 -10.79 -9.33 23.69
N GLY A 115 -10.88 -10.65 23.78
CA GLY A 115 -12.17 -11.37 23.78
C GLY A 115 -12.79 -11.63 22.39
N ARG A 116 -12.28 -11.00 21.32
CA ARG A 116 -12.80 -11.18 19.94
C ARG A 116 -11.77 -11.69 18.94
N LYS A 117 -10.58 -12.10 19.41
CA LYS A 117 -9.44 -12.53 18.55
C LYS A 117 -9.82 -13.57 17.50
N GLY A 118 -10.56 -14.62 17.90
CA GLY A 118 -10.98 -15.68 16.98
C GLY A 118 -11.96 -15.21 15.91
N GLU A 119 -12.88 -14.32 16.27
CA GLU A 119 -13.83 -13.71 15.33
C GLU A 119 -13.09 -12.83 14.31
N VAL A 120 -12.19 -11.95 14.78
CA VAL A 120 -11.39 -11.06 13.91
C VAL A 120 -10.49 -11.87 12.99
N ALA A 121 -9.80 -12.90 13.51
CA ALA A 121 -8.95 -13.77 12.70
C ALA A 121 -9.73 -14.53 11.62
N ARG A 122 -10.92 -15.05 11.97
CA ARG A 122 -11.81 -15.71 11.02
C ARG A 122 -12.28 -14.73 9.94
N ASN A 123 -12.73 -13.53 10.33
CA ASN A 123 -13.23 -12.53 9.39
C ASN A 123 -12.09 -12.03 8.47
N LEU A 124 -10.88 -11.89 8.99
CA LEU A 124 -9.69 -11.58 8.20
C LEU A 124 -9.40 -12.69 7.17
N ALA A 125 -9.34 -13.95 7.59
CA ALA A 125 -9.07 -15.07 6.69
C ALA A 125 -10.16 -15.24 5.61
N LEU A 126 -11.43 -15.13 6.00
CA LEU A 126 -12.56 -15.16 5.06
C LEU A 126 -12.52 -13.96 4.11
N GLY A 127 -12.18 -12.77 4.61
CA GLY A 127 -11.98 -11.58 3.79
C GLY A 127 -10.86 -11.76 2.76
N VAL A 128 -9.74 -12.38 3.17
CA VAL A 128 -8.63 -12.69 2.26
C VAL A 128 -9.06 -13.67 1.17
N ALA A 129 -9.69 -14.78 1.55
CA ALA A 129 -10.17 -15.77 0.59
C ALA A 129 -11.21 -15.20 -0.38
N ALA A 130 -12.15 -14.41 0.14
CA ALA A 130 -13.18 -13.75 -0.67
C ALA A 130 -12.58 -12.69 -1.61
N GLY A 131 -11.60 -11.92 -1.15
CA GLY A 131 -10.89 -10.94 -1.96
C GLY A 131 -10.13 -11.60 -3.12
N VAL A 132 -9.37 -12.66 -2.86
CA VAL A 132 -8.68 -13.43 -3.91
C VAL A 132 -9.67 -13.97 -4.95
N ALA A 133 -10.79 -14.55 -4.51
CA ALA A 133 -11.83 -15.02 -5.42
C ALA A 133 -12.47 -13.89 -6.24
N ALA A 134 -12.66 -12.71 -5.62
CA ALA A 134 -13.17 -11.53 -6.32
C ALA A 134 -12.18 -11.02 -7.37
N TYR A 135 -10.88 -10.94 -7.06
CA TYR A 135 -9.85 -10.55 -8.02
C TYR A 135 -9.75 -11.55 -9.18
N ALA A 136 -9.76 -12.85 -8.91
CA ALA A 136 -9.80 -13.89 -9.93
C ALA A 136 -11.01 -13.74 -10.87
N LYS A 137 -12.18 -13.45 -10.31
CA LYS A 137 -13.39 -13.21 -11.11
C LYS A 137 -13.27 -11.93 -11.95
N MET A 138 -12.71 -10.86 -11.40
CA MET A 138 -12.53 -9.60 -12.14
C MET A 138 -11.51 -9.77 -13.27
N GLY A 139 -10.39 -10.46 -13.04
CA GLY A 139 -9.40 -10.80 -14.06
C GLY A 139 -9.99 -11.62 -15.22
N GLY A 140 -10.89 -12.56 -14.90
CA GLY A 140 -11.62 -13.31 -15.93
C GLY A 140 -12.64 -12.48 -16.73
N LEU A 141 -13.21 -11.42 -16.14
CA LEU A 141 -14.18 -10.53 -16.80
C LEU A 141 -13.51 -9.46 -17.67
N TRP A 142 -12.35 -8.98 -17.25
CA TRP A 142 -11.56 -7.97 -17.96
C TRP A 142 -10.13 -8.49 -18.16
N PRO A 143 -9.95 -9.48 -19.06
CA PRO A 143 -8.64 -10.05 -19.31
C PRO A 143 -7.70 -8.99 -19.89
N ASP A 144 -6.58 -8.77 -19.21
CA ASP A 144 -5.53 -7.86 -19.65
C ASP A 144 -4.14 -8.48 -19.40
N GLU A 145 -3.11 -7.92 -20.06
CA GLU A 145 -1.76 -8.46 -19.98
C GLU A 145 -1.27 -8.48 -18.53
N ARG A 146 -1.14 -9.69 -17.96
CA ARG A 146 -0.69 -9.90 -16.57
C ARG A 146 -1.58 -9.17 -15.55
N GLU A 147 -2.82 -8.90 -15.94
CA GLU A 147 -3.83 -8.21 -15.13
C GLU A 147 -3.37 -6.85 -14.55
N GLN A 148 -2.48 -6.13 -15.25
CA GLN A 148 -1.96 -4.84 -14.81
C GLN A 148 -3.02 -3.73 -14.76
N VAL A 149 -3.99 -3.73 -15.68
CA VAL A 149 -5.06 -2.74 -15.70
C VAL A 149 -5.99 -2.96 -14.51
N THR A 150 -6.40 -4.21 -14.28
CA THR A 150 -7.23 -4.54 -13.11
C THR A 150 -6.46 -4.35 -11.80
N ALA A 151 -5.17 -4.68 -11.74
CA ALA A 151 -4.30 -4.42 -10.60
C ALA A 151 -4.22 -2.92 -10.27
N TYR A 152 -4.12 -2.07 -11.28
CA TYR A 152 -4.13 -0.62 -11.11
C TYR A 152 -5.42 -0.11 -10.48
N TRP A 153 -6.58 -0.46 -11.06
CA TRP A 153 -7.87 0.02 -10.58
C TRP A 153 -8.20 -0.50 -9.18
N THR A 154 -7.95 -1.78 -8.94
CA THR A 154 -8.19 -2.38 -7.63
C THR A 154 -7.24 -1.80 -6.58
N GLY A 155 -5.97 -1.58 -6.92
CA GLY A 155 -5.00 -0.89 -6.06
C GLY A 155 -5.42 0.53 -5.68
N LEU A 156 -5.93 1.30 -6.65
CA LEU A 156 -6.47 2.64 -6.39
C LEU A 156 -7.64 2.62 -5.40
N VAL A 157 -8.58 1.70 -5.58
CA VAL A 157 -9.77 1.59 -4.73
C VAL A 157 -9.39 1.17 -3.30
N LEU A 158 -8.38 0.30 -3.14
CA LEU A 158 -7.90 -0.13 -1.82
C LEU A 158 -7.37 1.02 -0.96
N GLN A 159 -6.73 2.01 -1.58
CA GLN A 159 -6.18 3.15 -0.83
C GLN A 159 -7.27 4.00 -0.15
N PHE A 160 -8.48 4.03 -0.72
CA PHE A 160 -9.57 4.88 -0.25
C PHE A 160 -9.97 4.57 1.21
N PRO A 161 -10.42 3.35 1.57
CA PRO A 161 -10.79 3.05 2.95
C PRO A 161 -9.62 3.16 3.94
N ILE A 162 -8.37 2.93 3.50
CA ILE A 162 -7.17 3.00 4.35
C ILE A 162 -6.89 4.44 4.78
N GLY A 163 -6.83 5.39 3.83
CA GLY A 163 -6.56 6.80 4.14
C GLY A 163 -7.65 7.43 5.02
N TRP A 164 -8.90 7.27 4.59
CA TRP A 164 -10.05 7.84 5.32
C TRP A 164 -10.30 7.18 6.66
N GLY A 165 -10.09 5.86 6.77
CA GLY A 165 -10.21 5.14 8.04
C GLY A 165 -9.21 5.65 9.08
N THR A 166 -7.96 5.87 8.67
CA THR A 166 -6.90 6.38 9.56
C THR A 166 -7.21 7.82 10.00
N LEU A 167 -7.65 8.69 9.08
CA LEU A 167 -8.05 10.05 9.42
C LEU A 167 -9.28 10.08 10.35
N GLY A 168 -10.24 9.17 10.14
CA GLY A 168 -11.43 9.03 10.98
C GLY A 168 -11.10 8.64 12.43
N LEU A 169 -10.13 7.75 12.64
CA LEU A 169 -9.63 7.42 14.00
C LEU A 169 -9.01 8.64 14.66
N LEU A 170 -8.20 9.39 13.93
CA LEU A 170 -7.54 10.58 14.44
C LEU A 170 -8.53 11.69 14.82
N MET A 171 -9.59 11.88 14.03
CA MET A 171 -10.66 12.84 14.32
C MET A 171 -11.47 12.49 15.58
N ARG A 172 -11.48 11.22 16.00
CA ARG A 172 -12.08 10.79 17.28
C ARG A 172 -11.17 11.06 18.49
N GLY A 173 -10.01 11.68 18.26
CA GLY A 173 -9.04 12.02 19.31
C GLY A 173 -8.09 10.88 19.65
N GLU A 174 -8.09 9.78 18.90
CA GLU A 174 -7.20 8.65 19.14
C GLU A 174 -5.87 8.87 18.41
N THR A 175 -4.86 9.36 19.14
CA THR A 175 -3.50 9.54 18.62
C THR A 175 -2.57 8.36 18.92
N ARG A 176 -3.04 7.38 19.72
CA ARG A 176 -2.27 6.17 20.05
C ARG A 176 -2.11 5.28 18.81
N GLY A 177 -0.94 4.69 18.65
CA GLY A 177 -0.60 3.94 17.42
C GLY A 177 -0.36 4.81 16.18
N GLN A 178 -0.58 6.13 16.24
CA GLN A 178 -0.42 7.05 15.11
C GLN A 178 0.90 7.84 15.24
N SER A 179 1.57 8.11 14.13
CA SER A 179 2.81 8.92 14.12
C SER A 179 3.05 9.63 12.79
N LEU A 180 3.83 10.72 12.82
CA LEU A 180 4.17 11.46 11.60
C LEU A 180 5.16 10.69 10.73
N GLU A 181 5.98 9.82 11.31
CA GLU A 181 6.93 8.97 10.58
C GLU A 181 6.20 7.89 9.78
N ILE A 182 5.19 7.25 10.40
CA ILE A 182 4.26 6.33 9.72
C ILE A 182 3.56 7.06 8.57
N TRP A 183 3.02 8.25 8.85
CA TRP A 183 2.35 9.03 7.82
C TRP A 183 3.27 9.38 6.67
N LEU A 184 4.49 9.87 6.95
CA LEU A 184 5.43 10.29 5.91
C LEU A 184 5.82 9.13 5.00
N THR A 185 6.14 7.97 5.58
CA THR A 185 6.49 6.77 4.81
C THR A 185 5.34 6.30 3.95
N LYS A 186 4.11 6.28 4.48
CA LYS A 186 2.89 5.99 3.71
C LYS A 186 2.65 7.00 2.59
N TYR A 187 2.75 8.30 2.89
CA TYR A 187 2.48 9.38 1.94
C TYR A 187 3.46 9.34 0.76
N LEU A 188 4.75 9.14 1.05
CA LEU A 188 5.75 8.92 0.01
C LEU A 188 5.49 7.63 -0.77
N GLY A 189 5.04 6.56 -0.09
CA GLY A 189 4.59 5.32 -0.73
C GLY A 189 3.50 5.58 -1.77
N CYS A 190 2.45 6.32 -1.42
CA CYS A 190 1.40 6.76 -2.35
C CYS A 190 1.96 7.52 -3.55
N TRP A 191 2.85 8.48 -3.32
CA TRP A 191 3.49 9.25 -4.40
C TRP A 191 4.29 8.37 -5.35
N THR A 192 5.06 7.42 -4.84
CA THR A 192 5.83 6.49 -5.68
C THR A 192 4.93 5.50 -6.42
N ALA A 193 3.84 5.05 -5.79
CA ALA A 193 2.85 4.17 -6.41
C ALA A 193 2.10 4.86 -7.56
N TYR A 194 1.61 6.09 -7.37
CA TYR A 194 0.97 6.85 -8.44
C TYR A 194 2.00 7.36 -9.45
N GLY A 195 3.21 7.66 -8.99
CA GLY A 195 4.33 8.10 -9.80
C GLY A 195 4.71 7.09 -10.86
N VAL A 196 4.75 5.78 -10.55
CA VAL A 196 5.09 4.77 -11.56
C VAL A 196 4.06 4.73 -12.69
N PHE A 197 2.77 4.77 -12.39
CA PHE A 197 1.72 4.80 -13.42
C PHE A 197 1.68 6.14 -14.17
N GLY A 198 1.90 7.26 -13.47
CA GLY A 198 2.02 8.58 -14.09
C GLY A 198 3.21 8.67 -15.04
N TRP A 199 4.35 8.10 -14.66
CA TRP A 199 5.55 8.02 -15.50
C TRP A 199 5.30 7.23 -16.78
N ARG A 200 4.65 6.07 -16.66
CA ARG A 200 4.23 5.25 -17.81
C ARG A 200 3.25 6.02 -18.72
N TYR A 201 2.28 6.72 -18.15
CA TYR A 201 1.32 7.55 -18.90
C TYR A 201 1.96 8.72 -19.65
N VAL A 202 2.86 9.46 -19.03
CA VAL A 202 3.52 10.62 -19.67
C VAL A 202 4.35 10.20 -20.88
N ASN A 203 5.01 9.05 -20.81
CA ASN A 203 5.88 8.57 -21.89
C ASN A 203 5.09 7.78 -22.95
N VAL A 204 4.11 6.98 -22.55
CA VAL A 204 3.34 6.09 -23.44
C VAL A 204 1.83 6.23 -23.17
N PRO A 205 1.22 7.39 -23.45
CA PRO A 205 -0.17 7.66 -23.10
C PRO A 205 -1.17 6.70 -23.79
N GLN A 206 -0.80 6.15 -24.95
CA GLN A 206 -1.62 5.18 -25.69
C GLN A 206 -1.90 3.92 -24.87
N ASN A 207 -0.87 3.38 -24.17
CA ASN A 207 -0.96 2.14 -23.41
C ASN A 207 -1.57 2.36 -22.02
N TRP A 208 -1.45 3.57 -21.50
CA TRP A 208 -1.82 3.93 -20.13
C TRP A 208 -2.94 4.97 -20.06
N ALA A 209 -3.75 5.10 -21.11
CA ALA A 209 -4.75 6.17 -21.25
C ALA A 209 -5.75 6.23 -20.08
N TYR A 210 -6.06 5.08 -19.47
CA TYR A 210 -6.95 4.98 -18.31
C TYR A 210 -6.38 5.68 -17.07
N VAL A 211 -5.05 5.76 -16.93
CA VAL A 211 -4.38 6.49 -15.84
C VAL A 211 -4.67 7.99 -15.94
N GLY A 212 -4.70 8.54 -17.15
CA GLY A 212 -5.01 9.95 -17.42
C GLY A 212 -6.51 10.28 -17.44
N SER A 213 -7.39 9.30 -17.20
CA SER A 213 -8.84 9.51 -17.23
C SER A 213 -9.32 10.38 -16.04
N TRP A 214 -10.41 11.12 -16.24
CA TRP A 214 -11.03 11.92 -15.17
C TRP A 214 -11.42 11.08 -13.94
N LEU A 215 -11.85 9.83 -14.17
CA LEU A 215 -12.17 8.91 -13.09
C LEU A 215 -10.93 8.56 -12.26
N SER A 216 -9.83 8.20 -12.92
CA SER A 216 -8.56 7.91 -12.26
C SER A 216 -8.08 9.12 -11.45
N LEU A 217 -8.01 10.30 -12.08
CA LEU A 217 -7.56 11.53 -11.43
C LEU A 217 -8.45 11.90 -10.23
N GLY A 218 -9.77 11.70 -10.34
CA GLY A 218 -10.71 11.89 -9.25
C GLY A 218 -10.45 10.95 -8.07
N ILE A 219 -10.20 9.66 -8.33
CA ILE A 219 -9.90 8.68 -7.27
C ILE A 219 -8.54 8.97 -6.64
N ILE A 220 -7.51 9.32 -7.41
CA ILE A 220 -6.20 9.73 -6.89
C ILE A 220 -6.35 10.95 -5.99
N ALA A 221 -7.11 11.97 -6.40
CA ALA A 221 -7.36 13.15 -5.59
C ALA A 221 -8.07 12.79 -4.27
N LEU A 222 -9.11 11.94 -4.35
CA LEU A 222 -9.88 11.51 -3.19
C LEU A 222 -9.09 10.63 -2.21
N THR A 223 -8.13 9.86 -2.69
CA THR A 223 -7.25 9.01 -1.88
C THR A 223 -6.07 9.78 -1.28
N MET A 224 -5.56 10.80 -1.99
CA MET A 224 -4.49 11.68 -1.51
C MET A 224 -4.97 12.76 -0.52
N LEU A 225 -6.24 13.14 -0.59
CA LEU A 225 -6.84 14.13 0.30
C LEU A 225 -6.66 13.80 1.80
N PRO A 226 -7.05 12.61 2.30
CA PRO A 226 -6.88 12.28 3.71
C PRO A 226 -5.40 12.24 4.12
N GLU A 227 -4.52 11.78 3.24
CA GLU A 227 -3.08 11.75 3.53
C GLU A 227 -2.50 13.17 3.61
N THR A 228 -2.96 14.10 2.77
CA THR A 228 -2.50 15.49 2.79
C THR A 228 -3.00 16.23 4.03
N ILE A 229 -4.22 15.92 4.49
CA ILE A 229 -4.83 16.55 5.67
C ILE A 229 -4.29 15.98 6.99
N TYR A 230 -3.89 14.70 6.98
CA TYR A 230 -3.44 13.95 8.16
C TYR A 230 -2.48 14.70 9.09
N PRO A 231 -1.33 15.26 8.64
CA PRO A 231 -0.35 15.84 9.56
C PRO A 231 -0.91 17.04 10.33
N PHE A 232 -1.77 17.84 9.69
CA PHE A 232 -2.40 19.01 10.31
C PHE A 232 -3.37 18.60 11.42
N VAL A 233 -4.18 17.56 11.17
CA VAL A 233 -5.11 17.02 12.17
C VAL A 233 -4.32 16.36 13.29
N TYR A 234 -3.25 15.63 12.98
CA TYR A 234 -2.42 14.94 13.97
C TYR A 234 -1.78 15.92 14.95
N ILE A 235 -1.10 16.95 14.41
CA ILE A 235 -0.46 18.00 15.22
C ILE A 235 -1.51 18.71 16.09
N ARG A 236 -2.69 19.00 15.54
CA ARG A 236 -3.77 19.64 16.29
C ARG A 236 -4.28 18.76 17.44
N MET A 237 -4.47 17.46 17.21
CA MET A 237 -4.94 16.55 18.25
C MET A 237 -3.86 16.30 19.30
N ARG A 238 -2.60 16.15 18.92
CA ARG A 238 -1.49 15.97 19.85
C ARG A 238 -1.35 17.16 20.81
N ARG A 239 -1.35 18.39 20.26
CA ARG A 239 -1.33 19.61 21.08
C ARG A 239 -2.50 19.75 22.05
N ARG A 240 -3.66 19.16 21.72
CA ARG A 240 -4.82 19.14 22.63
C ARG A 240 -4.60 18.15 23.78
N HIS A 241 -4.08 16.96 23.48
CA HIS A 241 -3.74 15.95 24.50
C HIS A 241 -2.67 16.47 25.46
N ASP A 242 -1.58 17.03 24.95
CA ASP A 242 -0.48 17.53 25.79
C ASP A 242 -0.95 18.65 26.74
N LYS A 243 -1.90 19.49 26.30
CA LYS A 243 -2.51 20.53 27.16
C LYS A 243 -3.38 19.96 28.27
N VAL A 244 -4.20 18.95 27.97
CA VAL A 244 -5.07 18.30 28.96
C VAL A 244 -4.25 17.57 30.01
N GLU A 245 -3.17 16.91 29.60
CA GLU A 245 -2.24 16.22 30.52
C GLU A 245 -1.54 17.22 31.45
N TYR A 246 -1.02 18.33 30.90
CA TYR A 246 -0.43 19.41 31.69
C TYR A 246 -1.38 20.04 32.72
N ASP A 247 -2.65 20.25 32.34
CA ASP A 247 -3.65 20.82 33.25
C ASP A 247 -4.07 19.85 34.36
N ASN A 248 -4.00 18.54 34.11
CA ASN A 248 -4.27 17.51 35.11
C ASN A 248 -3.13 17.37 36.13
N ASP A 249 -1.87 17.45 35.69
CA ASP A 249 -0.69 17.37 36.58
C ASP A 249 -0.58 18.56 37.55
N LYS A 250 -1.31 19.65 37.28
CA LYS A 250 -1.35 20.85 38.12
C LYS A 250 -2.47 20.85 39.17
N ARG A 251 -3.37 19.88 39.15
CA ARG A 251 -4.48 19.76 40.12
C ARG A 251 -4.13 18.76 41.21
#